data_AF-A0A3G6T2D0-F1
#
_entry.id   AF-A0A3G6T2D0-F1
#
_cell.length_a   1.000
_cell.length_b   1.000
_cell.length_c   1.000
_cell.angle_alpha   90.00
_cell.angle_beta   90.00
_cell.angle_gamma   90.00
#
_symmetry.space_group_name_H-M   'P 1'
#
loop_
_entity.id
_entity.type
_entity.pdbx_description
1 polymer ?
#
loop_
_entity_poly.entity_id
_entity_poly.type
_entity_poly.pdbx_seq_one_letter_code
_entity_poly.pdbx_strand_id
1 'polypeptide(L)'
;MENTLENKEKFFTQYYGQEVANIQHPFDEDYMGQVDGLFIGGINFLELKPLSSITDEDLLKIAELLSWRKSMSESSIITQTKELLLSQSQTNLYREHWSDIVDKVRELGYAHKWNGISVEKQIEYGWIKLKEN
;
A
#
# COMPACT_ATOMS: atom_id res chain seq x y z
N MET A 1 -1.73 -14.69 9.91
CA MET A 1 -2.10 -13.66 10.90
C MET A 1 -3.63 -13.59 10.97
N GLU A 2 -4.19 -13.47 12.16
CA GLU A 2 -5.64 -13.53 12.43
C GLU A 2 -6.32 -12.17 12.24
N ASN A 3 -7.62 -12.17 11.93
CA ASN A 3 -8.44 -10.95 11.84
C ASN A 3 -8.84 -10.47 13.24
N THR A 4 -7.95 -9.74 13.90
CA THR A 4 -8.19 -9.13 15.21
C THR A 4 -8.16 -7.61 15.09
N LEU A 5 -8.81 -6.91 16.02
CA LEU A 5 -8.76 -5.44 16.08
C LEU A 5 -7.32 -4.94 16.18
N GLU A 6 -6.50 -5.54 17.03
CA GLU A 6 -5.08 -5.17 17.18
C GLU A 6 -4.29 -5.29 15.86
N ASN A 7 -4.52 -6.36 15.09
CA ASN A 7 -3.83 -6.53 13.80
C ASN A 7 -4.34 -5.54 12.75
N LYS A 8 -5.65 -5.23 12.76
CA LYS A 8 -6.26 -4.20 11.93
C LYS A 8 -5.65 -2.83 12.23
N GLU A 9 -5.53 -2.46 13.51
CA GLU A 9 -4.92 -1.20 13.94
C GLU A 9 -3.46 -1.08 13.49
N LYS A 10 -2.65 -2.13 13.72
CA LYS A 10 -1.25 -2.20 13.26
C LYS A 10 -1.12 -2.02 11.75
N PHE A 11 -2.04 -2.61 10.99
CA PHE A 11 -2.10 -2.45 9.53
C PHE A 11 -2.50 -1.01 9.14
N PHE A 12 -3.51 -0.42 9.81
CA PHE A 12 -3.95 0.95 9.50
C PHE A 12 -2.87 1.99 9.79
N THR A 13 -2.09 1.82 10.86
CA THR A 13 -0.97 2.72 11.16
C THR A 13 0.07 2.80 10.03
N GLN A 14 0.15 1.82 9.13
CA GLN A 14 1.05 1.88 7.96
C GLN A 14 0.66 3.00 6.97
N TYR A 15 -0.55 3.53 7.08
CA TYR A 15 -1.10 4.59 6.23
C TYR A 15 -1.35 5.89 7.01
N TYR A 16 -0.73 6.05 8.18
CA TYR A 16 -0.90 7.23 9.04
C TYR A 16 -0.69 8.54 8.27
N GLY A 17 -1.61 9.49 8.45
CA GLY A 17 -1.62 10.79 7.77
C GLY A 17 -2.14 10.78 6.32
N GLN A 18 -2.46 9.62 5.75
CA GLN A 18 -3.01 9.54 4.40
C GLN A 18 -4.53 9.63 4.39
N GLU A 19 -5.10 10.36 3.42
CA GLU A 19 -6.54 10.51 3.20
C GLU A 19 -7.12 9.30 2.45
N VAL A 20 -7.08 8.14 3.10
CA VAL A 20 -7.54 6.85 2.56
C VAL A 20 -8.48 6.14 3.52
N ALA A 21 -8.81 6.71 4.69
CA ALA A 21 -9.67 6.07 5.67
C ALA A 21 -11.14 6.35 5.35
N ASN A 22 -11.96 5.31 5.22
CA ASN A 22 -13.41 5.46 5.32
C ASN A 22 -13.79 5.47 6.80
N ILE A 23 -14.22 6.61 7.30
CA ILE A 23 -14.51 6.84 8.71
C ILE A 23 -16.02 6.74 8.92
N GLN A 24 -16.41 5.89 9.87
CA GLN A 24 -17.79 5.76 10.29
C GLN A 24 -18.22 7.00 11.07
N HIS A 25 -19.25 7.69 10.59
CA HIS A 25 -19.88 8.75 11.37
C HIS A 25 -21.17 8.22 12.04
N PRO A 26 -21.32 8.35 13.37
CA PRO A 26 -22.47 7.76 14.07
C PRO A 26 -23.81 8.44 13.74
N PHE A 27 -23.78 9.63 13.14
CA PHE A 27 -24.97 10.44 12.89
C PHE A 27 -25.11 10.95 11.45
N ASP A 28 -24.13 10.66 10.58
CA ASP A 28 -24.10 11.11 9.17
C ASP A 28 -23.56 9.98 8.28
N GLU A 29 -23.44 10.27 6.98
CA GLU A 29 -22.83 9.35 6.02
C GLU A 29 -21.33 9.17 6.30
N ASP A 30 -20.83 7.96 6.03
CA ASP A 30 -19.41 7.67 6.07
C ASP A 30 -18.67 8.60 5.09
N TYR A 31 -17.50 9.09 5.50
CA TYR A 31 -16.69 10.00 4.69
C TYR A 31 -15.26 9.52 4.59
N MET A 32 -14.55 10.01 3.56
CA MET A 32 -13.12 9.77 3.40
C MET A 32 -12.33 10.80 4.20
N GLY A 33 -11.37 10.31 4.99
CA GLY A 33 -10.55 11.14 5.84
C GLY A 33 -9.16 10.58 6.04
N GLN A 34 -8.37 11.29 6.85
CA GLN A 34 -7.02 10.88 7.18
C GLN A 34 -7.01 9.72 8.18
N VAL A 35 -6.06 8.80 8.00
CA VAL A 35 -5.73 7.84 9.06
C VAL A 35 -5.05 8.59 10.20
N ASP A 36 -5.75 8.76 11.31
CA ASP A 36 -5.25 9.39 12.54
C ASP A 36 -5.42 8.45 13.73
N GLY A 37 -4.46 8.49 14.66
CA GLY A 37 -4.38 7.62 15.84
C GLY A 37 -5.54 7.79 16.80
N LEU A 38 -6.19 8.96 16.80
CA LEU A 38 -7.37 9.24 17.64
C LEU A 38 -8.62 8.48 17.16
N PHE A 39 -8.66 8.04 15.91
CA PHE A 39 -9.87 7.54 15.26
C PHE A 39 -9.74 6.17 14.59
N ILE A 40 -8.64 5.42 14.79
CA ILE A 40 -8.46 4.11 14.13
C ILE A 40 -9.63 3.15 14.41
N GLY A 41 -10.19 3.18 15.63
CA GLY A 41 -11.38 2.39 15.98
C GLY A 41 -12.67 2.77 15.24
N GLY A 42 -12.74 3.96 14.66
CA GLY A 42 -13.85 4.44 13.83
C GLY A 42 -13.63 4.25 12.32
N ILE A 43 -12.50 3.65 11.90
CA ILE A 43 -12.24 3.39 10.49
C ILE A 43 -12.88 2.05 10.09
N ASN A 44 -13.80 2.10 9.13
CA ASN A 44 -14.43 0.93 8.54
C ASN A 44 -13.39 0.13 7.74
N PHE A 45 -12.79 0.77 6.74
CA PHE A 45 -11.78 0.22 5.83
C PHE A 45 -10.87 1.33 5.29
N LEU A 46 -9.73 0.95 4.70
CA LEU A 46 -8.92 1.85 3.88
C LEU A 46 -9.27 1.69 2.41
N GLU A 47 -9.47 2.79 1.70
CA GLU A 47 -9.70 2.80 0.26
C GLU A 47 -8.37 3.02 -0.50
N LEU A 48 -7.86 1.95 -1.10
CA LEU A 48 -6.51 1.91 -1.69
C LEU A 48 -6.55 1.64 -3.19
N LYS A 49 -5.51 2.09 -3.91
CA LYS A 49 -5.33 1.79 -5.33
C LYS A 49 -4.86 0.34 -5.53
N PRO A 50 -5.37 -0.40 -6.53
CA PRO A 50 -4.80 -1.70 -6.87
C PRO A 50 -3.40 -1.53 -7.49
N LEU A 51 -2.46 -2.44 -7.20
CA LEU A 51 -1.11 -2.40 -7.84
C LEU A 51 -1.16 -2.46 -9.37
N SER A 52 -2.22 -3.06 -9.94
CA SER A 52 -2.41 -3.10 -11.38
C SER A 52 -2.65 -1.71 -12.00
N SER A 53 -3.07 -0.71 -11.21
CA SER A 53 -3.25 0.68 -11.67
C SER A 53 -2.02 1.56 -11.44
N ILE A 54 -0.86 0.97 -11.10
CA ILE A 54 0.36 1.74 -10.88
C ILE A 54 0.79 2.46 -12.15
N THR A 55 1.10 3.76 -12.01
CA THR A 55 1.51 4.62 -13.12
C THR A 55 3.02 4.56 -13.34
N ASP A 56 3.46 4.95 -14.54
CA ASP A 56 4.88 5.08 -14.85
C ASP A 56 5.58 6.12 -13.95
N GLU A 57 4.88 7.21 -13.61
CA GLU A 57 5.39 8.22 -12.68
C GLU A 57 5.64 7.64 -11.27
N ASP A 58 4.69 6.84 -10.76
CA ASP A 58 4.83 6.20 -9.45
C ASP A 58 5.91 5.11 -9.47
N LEU A 59 6.05 4.38 -10.58
CA LEU A 59 7.15 3.44 -10.78
C LEU A 59 8.52 4.13 -10.73
N LEU A 60 8.65 5.33 -11.34
CA LEU A 60 9.87 6.11 -11.28
C LEU A 60 10.17 6.61 -9.85
N LYS A 61 9.15 7.04 -9.09
CA LYS A 61 9.28 7.41 -7.67
C LYS A 61 9.77 6.24 -6.80
N ILE A 62 9.28 5.04 -7.05
CA ILE A 62 9.70 3.82 -6.34
C ILE A 62 11.13 3.44 -6.73
N ALA A 63 11.43 3.52 -8.03
CA ALA A 63 12.76 3.23 -8.55
C ALA A 63 13.84 4.12 -7.95
N GLU A 64 13.47 5.26 -7.34
CA GLU A 64 14.44 6.15 -6.72
C GLU A 64 15.25 5.52 -5.59
N LEU A 65 14.65 4.54 -4.93
CA LEU A 65 15.22 3.75 -3.85
C LEU A 65 16.14 2.63 -4.37
N LEU A 66 16.18 2.41 -5.69
CA LEU A 66 16.92 1.33 -6.32
C LEU A 66 18.28 1.83 -6.83
N SER A 67 19.35 1.27 -6.28
CA SER A 67 20.74 1.67 -6.57
C SER A 67 21.17 1.40 -8.02
N TRP A 68 20.53 0.45 -8.71
CA TRP A 68 20.84 0.07 -10.10
C TRP A 68 20.26 1.01 -11.17
N ARG A 69 19.35 1.94 -10.82
CA ARG A 69 18.69 2.82 -11.80
C ARG A 69 19.66 3.70 -12.60
N LYS A 70 20.83 4.02 -12.02
CA LYS A 70 21.74 5.07 -12.51
C LYS A 70 22.36 4.78 -13.90
N SER A 71 22.31 3.54 -14.37
CA SER A 71 22.91 3.13 -15.64
C SER A 71 21.88 2.66 -16.67
N MET A 72 20.60 3.00 -16.50
CA MET A 72 19.50 2.46 -17.32
C MET A 72 18.67 3.56 -17.98
N SER A 73 18.05 3.22 -19.11
CA SER A 73 17.02 4.08 -19.70
C SER A 73 15.77 4.10 -18.83
N GLU A 74 15.01 5.18 -18.89
CA GLU A 74 13.74 5.34 -18.17
C GLU A 74 12.76 4.18 -18.45
N SER A 75 12.57 3.80 -19.72
CA SER A 75 11.73 2.68 -20.13
C SER A 75 12.14 1.35 -19.48
N SER A 76 13.45 1.12 -19.32
CA SER A 76 13.98 -0.08 -18.68
C SER A 76 13.78 -0.05 -17.17
N ILE A 77 13.87 1.14 -16.55
CA ILE A 77 13.60 1.34 -15.12
C ILE A 77 12.13 1.03 -14.83
N ILE A 78 11.21 1.59 -15.61
CA ILE A 78 9.76 1.38 -15.47
C ILE A 78 9.44 -0.12 -15.57
N THR A 79 9.92 -0.78 -16.63
CA THR A 79 9.65 -2.20 -16.90
C THR A 79 10.11 -3.08 -15.74
N GLN A 80 11.37 -2.95 -15.32
CA GLN A 80 11.92 -3.78 -14.24
C GLN A 80 11.32 -3.48 -12.87
N THR A 81 11.01 -2.21 -12.57
CA THR A 81 10.35 -1.86 -11.31
C THR A 81 8.95 -2.47 -11.24
N LYS A 82 8.23 -2.46 -12.37
CA LYS A 82 6.92 -3.10 -12.47
C LYS A 82 6.99 -4.60 -12.29
N GLU A 83 7.93 -5.27 -12.96
CA GLU A 83 8.17 -6.71 -12.80
C GLU A 83 8.56 -7.08 -11.36
N LEU A 84 9.40 -6.27 -10.72
CA LEU A 84 9.78 -6.42 -9.32
C LEU A 84 8.54 -6.38 -8.40
N LEU A 85 7.68 -5.37 -8.54
CA LEU A 85 6.48 -5.22 -7.71
C LEU A 85 5.46 -6.34 -7.98
N LEU A 86 5.19 -6.66 -9.24
CA LEU A 86 4.19 -7.65 -9.63
C LEU A 86 4.60 -9.09 -9.35
N SER A 87 5.89 -9.41 -9.47
CA SER A 87 6.40 -10.73 -9.08
C SER A 87 6.28 -10.98 -7.57
N GLN A 88 6.13 -9.91 -6.77
CA GLN A 88 6.15 -9.91 -5.31
C GLN A 88 7.32 -10.72 -4.72
N SER A 89 8.37 -10.93 -5.51
CA SER A 89 9.47 -11.84 -5.22
C SER A 89 10.61 -11.05 -4.60
N GLN A 90 10.94 -11.39 -3.36
CA GLN A 90 12.18 -10.94 -2.73
C GLN A 90 13.31 -11.72 -3.40
N THR A 91 13.85 -11.22 -4.49
CA THR A 91 15.13 -11.75 -4.97
C THR A 91 16.23 -11.26 -4.03
N ASN A 92 17.32 -12.03 -3.93
CA ASN A 92 18.46 -11.68 -3.06
C ASN A 92 19.07 -10.30 -3.37
N LEU A 93 18.79 -9.73 -4.55
CA LEU A 93 19.26 -8.41 -4.99
C LEU A 93 18.55 -7.23 -4.30
N TYR A 94 17.35 -7.43 -3.73
CA TYR A 94 16.51 -6.32 -3.25
C TYR A 94 16.18 -6.40 -1.75
N ARG A 95 16.74 -7.40 -1.05
CA ARG A 95 16.38 -7.73 0.32
C ARG A 95 16.61 -6.59 1.30
N GLU A 96 17.63 -5.78 1.07
CA GLU A 96 18.02 -4.66 1.95
C GLU A 96 17.13 -3.42 1.79
N HIS A 97 16.44 -3.27 0.65
CA HIS A 97 15.57 -2.11 0.37
C HIS A 97 14.09 -2.47 0.25
N TRP A 98 13.75 -3.75 0.43
CA TRP A 98 12.38 -4.21 0.21
C TRP A 98 11.38 -3.54 1.17
N SER A 99 11.77 -3.27 2.41
CA SER A 99 10.94 -2.48 3.34
C SER A 99 10.65 -1.10 2.77
N ASP A 100 11.68 -0.38 2.33
CA ASP A 100 11.59 0.99 1.85
C ASP A 100 10.72 1.07 0.58
N ILE A 101 10.87 0.11 -0.33
CA ILE A 101 10.05 -0.03 -1.54
C ILE A 101 8.58 -0.21 -1.16
N VAL A 102 8.30 -1.13 -0.24
CA VAL A 102 6.93 -1.41 0.18
C VAL A 102 6.33 -0.22 0.92
N ASP A 103 7.09 0.46 1.77
CA ASP A 103 6.64 1.67 2.45
C ASP A 103 6.34 2.77 1.45
N LYS A 104 7.17 2.93 0.40
CA LYS A 104 6.89 3.89 -0.68
C LYS A 104 5.63 3.52 -1.47
N VAL A 105 5.40 2.25 -1.76
CA VAL A 105 4.16 1.77 -2.40
C VAL A 105 2.94 2.15 -1.55
N ARG A 106 3.02 1.99 -0.23
CA ARG A 106 1.93 2.35 0.69
C ARG A 106 1.77 3.87 0.81
N GLU A 107 2.85 4.64 0.84
CA GLU A 107 2.84 6.11 0.84
C GLU A 107 2.10 6.67 -0.39
N LEU A 108 2.23 5.99 -1.53
CA LEU A 108 1.55 6.35 -2.78
C LEU A 108 0.07 5.90 -2.83
N GLY A 109 -0.42 5.26 -1.76
CA GLY A 109 -1.80 4.85 -1.57
C GLY A 109 -2.17 3.51 -2.23
N TYR A 110 -1.18 2.66 -2.56
CA TYR A 110 -1.44 1.34 -3.16
C TYR A 110 -1.63 0.25 -2.11
N ALA A 111 -2.47 -0.72 -2.43
CA ALA A 111 -2.64 -1.94 -1.65
C ALA A 111 -1.45 -2.88 -1.86
N HIS A 112 -0.86 -3.40 -0.78
CA HIS A 112 0.24 -4.36 -0.85
C HIS A 112 0.13 -5.39 0.27
N LYS A 113 0.71 -6.58 0.08
CA LYS A 113 0.78 -7.59 1.15
C LYS A 113 1.41 -7.01 2.43
N TRP A 114 0.94 -7.48 3.58
CA TRP A 114 1.43 -7.05 4.89
C TRP A 114 1.48 -8.25 5.84
N ASN A 115 2.63 -8.48 6.47
CA ASN A 115 2.84 -9.57 7.44
C ASN A 115 2.31 -10.95 7.00
N GLY A 116 2.54 -11.30 5.73
CA GLY A 116 2.10 -12.57 5.14
C GLY A 116 0.61 -12.64 4.77
N ILE A 117 -0.13 -11.54 4.89
CA ILE A 117 -1.52 -11.41 4.47
C ILE A 117 -1.57 -10.81 3.06
N SER A 118 -2.14 -11.55 2.11
CA SER A 118 -2.33 -11.07 0.73
C SER A 118 -3.38 -9.96 0.66
N VAL A 119 -3.42 -9.23 -0.46
CA VAL A 119 -4.40 -8.16 -0.68
C VAL A 119 -5.83 -8.72 -0.67
N GLU A 120 -6.04 -9.90 -1.27
CA GLU A 120 -7.35 -10.58 -1.30
C GLU A 120 -7.83 -10.89 0.12
N LYS A 121 -6.91 -11.33 0.99
CA LYS A 121 -7.25 -11.62 2.39
C LYS A 121 -7.50 -10.35 3.20
N GLN A 122 -6.80 -9.25 2.91
CA GLN A 122 -7.08 -7.94 3.50
C GLN A 122 -8.48 -7.43 3.11
N ILE A 123 -8.92 -7.67 1.87
CA ILE A 123 -10.29 -7.37 1.40
C ILE A 123 -11.30 -8.28 2.12
N GLU A 124 -11.03 -9.59 2.21
CA GLU A 124 -11.90 -10.55 2.90
C GLU A 124 -12.11 -10.16 4.38
N TYR A 125 -11.06 -9.64 5.03
CA TYR A 125 -11.14 -9.14 6.41
C TYR A 125 -11.86 -7.79 6.55
N GLY A 126 -12.22 -7.14 5.43
CA GLY A 126 -12.79 -5.80 5.42
C GLY A 126 -11.81 -4.72 5.85
N TRP A 127 -10.50 -4.97 5.79
CA TRP A 127 -9.49 -3.97 6.14
C TRP A 127 -9.31 -2.95 5.02
N ILE A 128 -9.43 -3.39 3.77
CA ILE A 128 -9.29 -2.52 2.60
C ILE A 128 -10.43 -2.71 1.61
N LYS A 129 -10.69 -1.66 0.83
CA LYS A 129 -11.48 -1.68 -0.39
C LYS A 129 -10.61 -1.12 -1.51
N LEU A 130 -10.62 -1.77 -2.68
CA LEU A 130 -9.87 -1.25 -3.83
C LEU A 130 -10.70 -0.16 -4.52
N LYS A 131 -10.04 0.94 -4.90
CA LYS A 131 -10.66 1.98 -5.74
C LYS A 131 -11.06 1.36 -7.08
N GLU A 132 -12.31 1.59 -7.47
CA GLU A 132 -12.76 1.35 -8.83
C GLU A 132 -12.17 2.48 -9.70
N ASN A 133 -11.49 2.10 -10.79
CA ASN A 133 -10.97 3.06 -11.78
C ASN A 133 -12.07 3.53 -12.72
#